data_AF-A0A6L5YAN7-F1
#
_entry.id   AF-A0A6L5YAN7-F1
#
_cell.length_a   1.000
_cell.length_b   1.000
_cell.length_c   1.000
_cell.angle_alpha   90.00
_cell.angle_beta   90.00
_cell.angle_gamma   90.00
#
_symmetry.space_group_name_H-M   'P 1'
#
loop_
_entity.id
_entity.type
_entity.pdbx_description
1 polymer ?
#
loop_
_entity_poly.entity_id
_entity_poly.type
_entity_poly.pdbx_seq_one_letter_code
_entity_poly.pdbx_strand_id
1 'polypeptide(L)'
;MSEVITLEFSQKKCEIGFLIFIAAFSALFLHISFEYSEISRLIPVMACSATLALVVVRLVQIFMAKEEGKPVKISPKVALFALVLFVGYLGGTYLIGFTIATALFVALVMWFSDYKKPLLILCITVGYVALMYFLFVKVFSVSLPESLIGF
;
A
#
# COMPACT_ATOMS: atom_id res chain seq x y z
N MET A 1 17.12 5.00 -28.02
CA MET A 1 17.96 4.60 -26.87
C MET A 1 17.83 5.71 -25.84
N SER A 2 16.85 5.61 -24.94
CA SER A 2 16.55 6.67 -23.96
C SER A 2 17.57 6.61 -22.83
N GLU A 3 18.32 7.69 -22.61
CA GLU A 3 19.17 7.87 -21.42
C GLU A 3 18.35 7.60 -20.16
N VAL A 4 18.65 6.49 -19.49
CA VAL A 4 18.10 6.20 -18.18
C VAL A 4 18.88 7.04 -17.19
N ILE A 5 18.33 8.20 -16.82
CA ILE A 5 18.85 9.03 -15.73
C ILE A 5 18.91 8.15 -14.48
N THR A 6 20.10 7.71 -14.14
CA THR A 6 20.37 6.83 -13.00
C THR A 6 20.74 7.73 -11.84
N LEU A 7 19.75 8.06 -11.01
CA LEU A 7 19.99 8.75 -9.74
C LEU A 7 20.67 7.76 -8.79
N GLU A 8 21.99 7.86 -8.65
CA GLU A 8 22.77 7.08 -7.69
C GLU A 8 22.60 7.64 -6.27
N PHE A 9 21.45 7.37 -5.66
CA PHE A 9 21.29 7.60 -4.23
C PHE A 9 21.77 6.39 -3.44
N SER A 10 22.46 6.65 -2.31
CA SER A 10 22.74 5.62 -1.32
C SER A 10 21.42 5.00 -0.86
N GLN A 11 21.22 3.70 -1.13
CA GLN A 11 19.99 2.96 -0.80
C GLN A 11 19.55 3.22 0.64
N LYS A 12 20.49 3.20 1.58
CA LYS A 12 20.25 3.46 2.99
C LYS A 12 19.64 4.84 3.24
N LYS A 13 20.12 5.89 2.54
CA LYS A 13 19.59 7.25 2.68
C LYS A 13 18.19 7.38 2.08
N CYS A 14 17.93 6.77 0.93
CA CYS A 14 16.59 6.73 0.34
C CYS A 14 15.59 5.98 1.24
N GLU A 15 15.98 4.83 1.77
CA GLU A 15 15.13 4.03 2.66
C GLU A 15 14.84 4.79 3.95
N ILE A 16 15.85 5.38 4.59
CA ILE A 16 15.65 6.21 5.79
C ILE A 16 14.76 7.42 5.48
N GLY A 17 14.99 8.13 4.37
CA GLY A 17 14.16 9.27 3.97
C GLY A 17 12.70 8.88 3.74
N PHE A 18 12.47 7.75 3.08
CA PHE A 18 11.13 7.20 2.88
C PHE A 18 10.45 6.79 4.19
N LEU A 19 11.19 6.16 5.11
CA LEU A 19 10.66 5.81 6.43
C LEU A 19 10.32 7.03 7.27
N ILE A 20 11.15 8.08 7.25
CA ILE A 20 10.86 9.36 7.91
C ILE A 20 9.61 10.00 7.30
N PHE A 21 9.48 9.99 5.98
CA PHE A 21 8.30 10.48 5.28
C PHE A 21 7.03 9.73 5.70
N ILE A 22 7.05 8.39 5.70
CA ILE A 22 5.94 7.56 6.19
C ILE A 22 5.62 7.86 7.64
N ALA A 23 6.64 7.99 8.50
CA ALA A 23 6.45 8.30 9.92
C ALA A 23 5.74 9.65 10.10
N ALA A 24 6.18 10.68 9.37
CA ALA A 24 5.59 12.01 9.43
C ALA A 24 4.12 11.99 8.96
N PHE A 25 3.83 11.34 7.83
CA PHE A 25 2.46 11.17 7.34
C PHE A 25 1.61 10.37 8.33
N SER A 26 2.13 9.28 8.87
CA SER A 26 1.41 8.45 9.84
C SER A 26 1.11 9.22 11.13
N ALA A 27 2.06 10.02 11.63
CA ALA A 27 1.87 10.86 12.81
C ALA A 27 0.84 11.98 12.55
N LEU A 28 0.87 12.59 11.37
CA LEU A 28 -0.12 13.60 10.96
C LEU A 28 -1.53 12.99 10.87
N PHE A 29 -1.68 11.84 10.22
CA PHE A 29 -2.96 11.13 10.13
C PHE A 29 -3.47 10.66 11.49
N LEU A 30 -2.56 10.21 12.36
CA LEU A 30 -2.90 9.87 13.74
C LEU A 30 -3.42 11.09 14.49
N HIS A 31 -2.80 12.26 14.31
CA HIS A 31 -3.27 13.51 14.90
C HIS A 31 -4.67 13.88 14.41
N ILE A 32 -4.90 13.86 13.10
CA ILE A 32 -6.22 14.14 12.49
C ILE A 32 -7.28 13.15 12.99
N SER A 33 -6.91 11.88 13.22
CA SER A 33 -7.85 10.87 13.68
C SER A 33 -8.50 11.16 15.04
N PHE A 34 -7.88 12.02 15.87
CA PHE A 34 -8.47 12.43 17.14
C PHE A 34 -9.71 13.31 16.98
N GLU A 35 -9.96 13.84 15.79
CA GLU A 35 -11.20 14.58 15.49
C GLU A 35 -12.36 13.65 15.10
N TYR A 36 -12.09 12.39 14.78
CA TYR A 36 -13.13 11.42 14.43
C TYR A 36 -13.86 10.88 15.66
N SER A 37 -15.09 10.39 15.43
CA SER A 37 -15.88 9.66 16.43
C SER A 37 -15.11 8.45 16.96
N GLU A 38 -15.45 7.96 18.15
CA GLU A 38 -14.72 6.87 18.82
C GLU A 38 -14.55 5.63 17.92
N ILE A 39 -15.61 5.24 17.20
CA ILE A 39 -15.59 4.07 16.31
C ILE A 39 -14.76 4.35 15.05
N SER A 40 -14.97 5.50 14.39
CA SER A 40 -14.25 5.84 13.16
C SER A 40 -12.77 6.13 13.40
N ARG A 41 -12.39 6.49 14.64
CA ARG A 41 -11.01 6.70 15.06
C ARG A 41 -10.19 5.41 15.16
N LEU A 42 -10.84 4.28 15.46
CA LEU A 42 -10.12 3.01 15.67
C LEU A 42 -9.28 2.63 14.44
N ILE A 43 -9.85 2.73 13.24
CA ILE A 43 -9.16 2.30 12.00
C ILE A 43 -7.87 3.11 11.77
N PRO A 44 -7.91 4.46 11.69
CA PRO A 44 -6.69 5.24 11.52
C PRO A 44 -5.70 5.04 12.67
N VAL A 45 -6.16 4.97 13.92
CA VAL A 45 -5.26 4.79 15.08
C VAL A 45 -4.53 3.45 15.00
N MET A 46 -5.23 2.35 14.73
CA MET A 46 -4.61 1.03 14.58
C MET A 46 -3.64 1.00 13.39
N ALA A 47 -4.04 1.52 12.23
CA ALA A 47 -3.20 1.53 11.04
C ALA A 47 -1.94 2.40 11.23
N CYS A 48 -2.09 3.62 11.76
CA CYS A 48 -0.97 4.53 11.99
C CYS A 48 -0.05 4.04 13.10
N SER A 49 -0.59 3.51 14.21
CA SER A 49 0.24 2.97 15.30
C SER A 49 1.04 1.74 14.87
N ALA A 50 0.42 0.80 14.15
CA ALA A 50 1.13 -0.36 13.59
C ALA A 50 2.20 0.08 12.59
N THR A 51 1.89 1.04 11.71
CA THR A 51 2.85 1.57 10.73
C THR A 51 4.04 2.23 11.42
N LEU A 52 3.80 3.06 12.44
CA LEU A 52 4.87 3.70 13.22
C LEU A 52 5.75 2.66 13.93
N ALA A 53 5.15 1.62 14.52
CA ALA A 53 5.90 0.53 15.14
C ALA A 53 6.80 -0.19 14.11
N LEU A 54 6.28 -0.49 12.92
CA LEU A 54 7.06 -1.11 11.84
C LEU A 54 8.17 -0.20 11.32
N VAL A 55 7.94 1.10 11.23
CA VAL A 55 8.97 2.08 10.87
C VAL A 55 10.10 2.06 11.89
N VAL A 56 9.78 2.07 13.19
CA VAL A 56 10.80 2.00 14.26
C VAL A 56 11.60 0.70 14.15
N VAL A 57 10.93 -0.45 14.05
CA VAL A 57 11.60 -1.76 13.87
C VAL A 57 12.52 -1.74 12.65
N ARG A 58 12.05 -1.18 11.53
CA ARG A 58 12.83 -1.14 10.30
C ARG A 58 14.03 -0.20 10.40
N LEU A 59 13.88 0.97 11.03
CA LEU A 59 15.00 1.87 11.29
C LEU A 59 16.06 1.19 12.16
N VAL A 60 15.66 0.49 13.22
CA VAL A 60 16.58 -0.28 14.07
C VAL A 60 17.35 -1.31 13.23
N GLN A 61 16.66 -2.08 12.37
CA GLN A 61 17.32 -3.04 11.47
C GLN A 61 18.35 -2.37 10.54
N ILE A 62 18.02 -1.20 9.97
CA ILE A 62 18.93 -0.45 9.08
C ILE A 62 20.17 0.05 9.81
N PHE A 63 20.03 0.48 11.07
CA PHE A 63 21.16 0.92 11.88
C PHE A 63 22.00 -0.24 12.41
N MET A 64 21.40 -1.42 12.65
CA MET A 64 22.11 -2.63 13.05
C MET A 64 22.78 -3.36 11.88
N ALA A 65 22.26 -3.21 10.65
CA ALA A 65 22.87 -3.79 9.46
C ALA A 65 24.21 -3.12 9.14
N LYS A 66 25.29 -3.92 9.12
CA LYS A 66 26.65 -3.49 8.76
C LYS A 66 26.90 -3.38 7.25
N GLU A 67 25.97 -3.82 6.41
CA GLU A 67 26.17 -3.78 4.95
C GLU A 67 25.92 -2.39 4.36
N GLU A 68 26.83 -1.97 3.50
CA GLU A 68 26.64 -0.82 2.63
C GLU A 68 25.66 -1.20 1.52
N GLY A 69 24.50 -0.53 1.50
CA GLY A 69 23.40 -0.86 0.59
C GLY A 69 23.80 -0.74 -0.87
N LYS A 70 23.41 -1.74 -1.68
CA LYS A 70 23.63 -1.76 -3.13
C LYS A 70 22.85 -0.62 -3.79
N PRO A 71 23.34 0.00 -4.89
CA PRO A 71 22.57 1.01 -5.59
C PRO A 71 21.25 0.43 -6.09
N VAL A 72 20.12 1.00 -5.62
CA VAL A 72 18.78 0.59 -6.08
C VAL A 72 18.50 1.28 -7.40
N LYS A 73 18.36 0.49 -8.46
CA LYS A 73 17.93 0.99 -9.77
C LYS A 73 16.40 0.99 -9.83
N ILE A 74 15.79 2.11 -9.47
CA ILE A 74 14.36 2.33 -9.74
C ILE A 74 14.24 2.76 -11.20
N SER A 75 13.64 1.91 -12.03
CA SER A 75 13.32 2.35 -13.39
C SER A 75 12.11 3.30 -13.35
N PRO A 76 12.14 4.46 -14.03
CA PRO A 76 11.01 5.39 -14.06
C PRO A 76 9.75 4.73 -14.63
N LYS A 77 9.91 3.71 -15.48
CA LYS A 77 8.81 2.91 -16.02
C LYS A 77 8.06 2.14 -14.93
N VAL A 78 8.77 1.54 -13.97
CA VAL A 78 8.15 0.82 -12.85
C VAL A 78 7.42 1.79 -11.92
N ALA A 79 8.01 2.94 -11.63
CA ALA A 79 7.36 3.97 -10.83
C ALA A 79 6.08 4.50 -11.50
N LEU A 80 6.14 4.81 -12.81
CA LEU A 80 4.98 5.24 -13.57
C LEU A 80 3.90 4.15 -13.64
N PHE A 81 4.30 2.89 -13.83
CA PHE A 81 3.37 1.77 -13.84
C PHE A 81 2.64 1.62 -12.50
N ALA A 82 3.38 1.68 -11.38
CA ALA A 82 2.80 1.63 -10.05
C ALA A 82 1.82 2.79 -9.80
N LEU A 83 2.17 4.00 -10.25
CA LEU A 83 1.30 5.18 -10.16
C LEU A 83 0.02 4.99 -10.97
N VAL A 84 0.11 4.55 -12.22
CA VAL A 84 -1.05 4.29 -13.09
C VAL A 84 -1.95 3.23 -12.49
N LEU A 85 -1.38 2.15 -11.96
CA LEU A 85 -2.14 1.08 -11.34
C LEU A 85 -2.86 1.54 -10.07
N PHE A 86 -2.21 2.40 -9.26
CA PHE A 86 -2.80 2.97 -8.06
C PHE A 86 -3.93 3.96 -8.38
N VAL A 87 -3.70 4.90 -9.31
CA VAL A 87 -4.74 5.84 -9.75
C VAL A 87 -5.90 5.09 -10.40
N GLY A 88 -5.61 4.07 -11.21
CA GLY A 88 -6.60 3.20 -11.82
C GLY A 88 -7.41 2.43 -10.77
N TYR A 89 -6.79 1.98 -9.68
CA TYR A 89 -7.50 1.38 -8.55
C TYR A 89 -8.44 2.38 -7.89
N LEU A 90 -7.99 3.59 -7.56
CA LEU A 90 -8.84 4.62 -6.97
C LEU A 90 -10.05 4.95 -7.86
N GLY A 91 -9.82 5.19 -9.16
CA GLY A 91 -10.91 5.41 -10.12
C GLY A 91 -11.83 4.19 -10.24
N GLY A 92 -11.26 3.00 -10.24
CA GLY A 92 -12.00 1.73 -10.28
C GLY A 92 -12.89 1.55 -9.05
N THR A 93 -12.41 1.87 -7.85
CA THR A 93 -13.22 1.75 -6.63
C THR A 93 -14.49 2.61 -6.70
N TYR A 94 -14.40 3.77 -7.35
CA TYR A 94 -15.56 4.65 -7.57
C TYR A 94 -16.49 4.15 -8.70
N LEU A 95 -15.93 3.64 -9.79
CA LEU A 95 -16.70 3.22 -10.96
C LEU A 95 -17.37 1.85 -10.80
N ILE A 96 -16.62 0.84 -10.37
CA ILE A 96 -17.04 -0.57 -10.35
C ILE A 96 -17.12 -1.16 -8.93
N GLY A 97 -16.91 -0.31 -7.91
CA GLY A 97 -17.01 -0.69 -6.51
C GLY A 97 -15.73 -1.30 -5.95
N PHE A 98 -15.60 -1.27 -4.62
CA PHE A 98 -14.39 -1.68 -3.91
C PHE A 98 -14.00 -3.14 -4.17
N THR A 99 -14.97 -4.05 -4.19
CA THR A 99 -14.73 -5.50 -4.30
C THR A 99 -14.08 -5.86 -5.63
N ILE A 100 -14.65 -5.40 -6.75
CA ILE A 100 -14.17 -5.72 -8.09
C ILE A 100 -12.86 -4.99 -8.36
N ALA A 101 -12.76 -3.70 -7.99
CA ALA A 101 -11.54 -2.93 -8.15
C ALA A 101 -10.36 -3.54 -7.40
N THR A 102 -10.58 -4.01 -6.17
CA THR A 102 -9.56 -4.68 -5.36
C THR A 102 -9.15 -6.02 -5.96
N ALA A 103 -10.12 -6.81 -6.45
CA ALA A 103 -9.83 -8.08 -7.09
C ALA A 103 -8.94 -7.91 -8.32
N LEU A 104 -9.29 -6.96 -9.20
CA LEU A 104 -8.49 -6.63 -10.38
C LEU A 104 -7.12 -6.08 -10.00
N PHE A 105 -7.04 -5.18 -9.03
CA PHE A 105 -5.78 -4.61 -8.58
C PHE A 105 -4.82 -5.68 -8.08
N VAL A 106 -5.26 -6.56 -7.17
CA VAL A 106 -4.41 -7.63 -6.63
C VAL A 106 -3.96 -8.59 -7.73
N ALA A 107 -4.88 -9.02 -8.60
CA ALA A 107 -4.55 -9.92 -9.70
C ALA A 107 -3.54 -9.30 -10.67
N LEU A 108 -3.72 -8.03 -11.04
CA LEU A 108 -2.81 -7.30 -11.92
C LEU A 108 -1.44 -7.14 -11.26
N VAL A 109 -1.37 -6.68 -10.01
CA VAL A 109 -0.09 -6.54 -9.27
C VAL A 109 0.68 -7.86 -9.28
N MET A 110 0.02 -8.98 -8.96
CA MET A 110 0.65 -10.30 -8.97
C MET A 110 1.14 -10.70 -10.36
N TRP A 111 0.29 -10.52 -11.37
CA TRP A 111 0.61 -10.86 -12.75
C TRP A 111 1.81 -10.07 -13.28
N PHE A 112 1.87 -8.77 -12.99
CA PHE A 112 2.97 -7.88 -13.37
C PHE A 112 4.23 -8.07 -12.53
N SER A 113 4.10 -8.63 -11.33
CA SER A 113 5.24 -9.05 -10.48
C SER A 113 5.80 -10.43 -10.86
N ASP A 114 5.49 -10.91 -12.07
CA ASP A 114 5.89 -12.21 -12.62
C ASP A 114 5.43 -13.46 -11.85
N TYR A 115 4.44 -13.32 -10.96
CA TYR A 115 3.72 -14.48 -10.44
C TYR A 115 2.74 -14.98 -11.49
N LYS A 116 3.10 -16.05 -12.22
CA LYS A 116 2.30 -16.58 -13.35
C LYS A 116 1.45 -17.83 -13.02
N LYS A 117 1.24 -18.16 -11.74
CA LYS A 117 0.43 -19.33 -11.33
C LYS A 117 -1.04 -18.93 -11.14
N PRO A 118 -1.94 -19.14 -12.11
CA PRO A 118 -3.29 -18.57 -12.09
C PRO A 118 -4.13 -19.03 -10.89
N LEU A 119 -4.01 -20.30 -10.49
CA LEU A 119 -4.70 -20.83 -9.31
C LEU A 119 -4.28 -20.12 -8.01
N LEU A 120 -2.99 -19.81 -7.89
CA LEU A 120 -2.46 -19.10 -6.72
C LEU A 120 -2.95 -17.65 -6.71
N ILE A 121 -2.95 -16.99 -7.88
CA ILE A 121 -3.46 -15.61 -8.02
C ILE A 121 -4.93 -15.57 -7.63
N LEU A 122 -5.75 -16.49 -8.16
CA LEU A 122 -7.18 -16.56 -7.85
C LEU A 122 -7.40 -16.77 -6.35
N CYS A 123 -6.69 -17.73 -5.74
CA CYS A 123 -6.80 -18.03 -4.31
C CYS A 123 -6.45 -16.81 -3.45
N ILE A 124 -5.32 -16.15 -3.72
CA ILE A 124 -4.88 -14.96 -2.99
C ILE A 124 -5.85 -13.80 -3.20
N THR A 125 -6.33 -13.59 -4.42
CA THR A 125 -7.26 -12.51 -4.75
C THR A 125 -8.58 -12.68 -4.01
N VAL A 126 -9.19 -13.87 -4.09
CA VAL A 126 -10.45 -14.18 -3.39
C VAL A 126 -10.26 -14.11 -1.88
N GLY A 127 -9.18 -14.70 -1.37
CA GLY A 127 -8.86 -14.67 0.07
C GLY A 127 -8.66 -13.25 0.59
N TYR A 128 -7.95 -12.39 -0.15
CA TYR A 128 -7.73 -11.01 0.23
C TYR A 128 -9.03 -10.19 0.21
N VAL A 129 -9.85 -10.33 -0.83
CA VAL A 129 -11.15 -9.65 -0.92
C VAL A 129 -12.08 -10.10 0.21
N ALA A 130 -12.16 -11.41 0.49
CA ALA A 130 -12.95 -11.96 1.57
C ALA A 130 -12.46 -11.47 2.95
N LEU A 131 -11.15 -11.41 3.16
CA LEU A 131 -10.55 -10.87 4.38
C LEU A 131 -10.89 -9.39 4.56
N MET A 132 -10.76 -8.58 3.50
CA MET A 132 -11.10 -7.16 3.55
C MET A 132 -12.58 -6.96 3.83
N TYR A 133 -13.46 -7.72 3.16
CA TYR A 133 -14.89 -7.70 3.46
C TYR A 133 -15.17 -8.04 4.93
N PHE A 134 -14.55 -9.10 5.45
CA PHE A 134 -14.72 -9.49 6.85
C PHE A 134 -14.24 -8.39 7.81
N LEU A 135 -13.06 -7.83 7.60
CA LEU A 135 -12.54 -6.75 8.45
C LEU A 135 -13.43 -5.51 8.40
N PHE A 136 -13.75 -4.99 7.22
CA PHE A 136 -14.53 -3.76 7.12
C PHE A 136 -15.98 -3.94 7.55
N VAL A 137 -16.66 -4.99 7.07
CA VAL A 137 -18.10 -5.15 7.30
C VAL A 137 -18.39 -5.82 8.65
N LYS A 138 -17.64 -6.86 9.04
CA LYS A 138 -17.93 -7.62 10.27
C LYS A 138 -17.19 -7.09 11.49
N VAL A 139 -15.93 -6.70 11.35
CA VAL A 139 -15.13 -6.22 12.49
C VAL A 139 -15.36 -4.73 12.72
N PHE A 140 -15.31 -3.93 11.66
CA PHE A 140 -15.42 -2.47 11.79
C PHE A 140 -16.82 -1.91 11.58
N SER A 141 -17.76 -2.71 11.06
CA SER A 141 -19.13 -2.26 10.73
C SER A 141 -19.14 -1.02 9.82
N VAL A 142 -18.18 -0.94 8.89
CA VAL A 142 -18.04 0.14 7.91
C VAL A 142 -18.52 -0.35 6.55
N SER A 143 -19.39 0.43 5.91
CA SER A 143 -19.81 0.18 4.53
C SER A 143 -18.66 0.41 3.56
N LEU A 144 -18.50 -0.52 2.61
CA LEU A 144 -17.52 -0.39 1.54
C LEU A 144 -18.04 0.60 0.49
N PRO A 145 -17.15 1.30 -0.25
CA PRO A 145 -17.55 2.14 -1.37
C PRO A 145 -18.43 1.38 -2.37
N GLU A 146 -19.66 1.83 -2.50
CA GLU A 146 -20.62 1.33 -3.48
C GLU A 146 -20.23 1.82 -4.88
N SER A 147 -20.51 0.99 -5.88
CA SER A 147 -20.24 1.37 -7.26
C SER A 147 -21.27 2.37 -7.78
N LEU A 148 -20.86 3.27 -8.67
CA LEU A 148 -21.78 4.13 -9.41
C LEU A 148 -22.79 3.34 -10.27
N ILE A 149 -22.45 2.10 -10.61
CA ILE A 149 -23.27 1.21 -11.44
C ILE A 149 -24.29 0.40 -10.61
N GLY A 150 -24.37 0.59 -9.29
CA GLY A 150 -25.45 0.04 -8.45
C GLY A 150 -25.24 -1.39 -7.95
N PHE A 151 -23.99 -1.82 -7.81
CA PHE A 151 -23.59 -3.09 -7.18
C PHE A 151 -22.57 -2.88 -6.06
#